data_AF-A0A1G8BHG0-F1
#
_entry.id   AF-A0A1G8BHG0-F1
#
_cell.length_a   1.000
_cell.length_b   1.000
_cell.length_c   1.000
_cell.angle_alpha   90.00
_cell.angle_beta   90.00
_cell.angle_gamma   90.00
#
_symmetry.space_group_name_H-M   'P 1'
#
loop_
_entity.id
_entity.type
_entity.pdbx_description
1 polymer ?
#
loop_
_entity_poly.entity_id
_entity_poly.type
_entity_poly.pdbx_seq_one_letter_code
_entity_poly.pdbx_strand_id
1 'polypeptide(L)'
;MELDDFKNKWQQENDRLTGLQHKDPAVIEQLLNHKTTDLVSVMKRKYEKIITMMLVSMLLMILVFSVISDGFTYPGSAYGFAKCMFFYVLLIAFYWLKFRTVLHLTLSDFLETRMTQLLHVLEKSRRIEIIFCVVFYIALFTVGRFFYGKGLEGLFTPQMLGLFLLSLAFALAMIWLIARRHTRQINELKQYLEEYKAA
;
A
#
# COMPACT_ATOMS: atom_id res chain seq x y z
N MET A 1 -6.79 -11.45 33.82
CA MET A 1 -7.43 -11.75 32.52
C MET A 1 -6.35 -11.61 31.48
N GLU A 2 -5.96 -12.73 30.87
CA GLU A 2 -4.91 -12.77 29.87
C GLU A 2 -5.47 -12.42 28.50
N LEU A 3 -4.62 -11.94 27.60
CA LEU A 3 -5.01 -11.47 26.26
C LEU A 3 -5.76 -12.56 25.45
N ASP A 4 -5.46 -13.82 25.74
CA ASP A 4 -6.07 -14.98 25.11
C ASP A 4 -7.53 -15.20 25.54
N ASP A 5 -7.91 -14.80 26.76
CA ASP A 5 -9.31 -14.83 27.21
C ASP A 5 -10.17 -13.83 26.42
N PHE A 6 -9.62 -12.65 26.12
CA PHE A 6 -10.31 -11.64 25.31
C PHE A 6 -10.47 -12.10 23.86
N LYS A 7 -9.45 -12.75 23.30
CA LYS A 7 -9.49 -13.28 21.94
C LYS A 7 -10.48 -14.43 21.81
N ASN A 8 -10.50 -15.33 22.79
CA ASN A 8 -11.43 -16.45 22.82
C ASN A 8 -12.88 -15.98 23.03
N LYS A 9 -13.12 -15.02 23.94
CA LYS A 9 -14.46 -14.42 24.09
C LYS A 9 -14.92 -13.70 22.84
N TRP A 10 -14.03 -12.93 22.20
CA TRP A 10 -14.34 -12.25 20.95
C TRP A 10 -14.64 -13.24 19.83
N GLN A 11 -13.89 -14.34 19.70
CA GLN A 11 -14.18 -15.39 18.71
C GLN A 11 -15.49 -16.12 19.01
N GLN A 12 -15.77 -16.46 20.27
CA GLN A 12 -17.04 -17.09 20.66
C GLN A 12 -18.24 -16.18 20.40
N GLU A 13 -18.11 -14.89 20.66
CA GLU A 13 -19.16 -13.89 20.44
C GLU A 13 -19.35 -13.62 18.94
N ASN A 14 -18.26 -13.61 18.17
CA ASN A 14 -18.29 -13.48 16.71
C ASN A 14 -18.92 -14.73 16.07
N ASP A 15 -18.57 -15.95 16.51
CA ASP A 15 -19.14 -17.23 16.04
C ASP A 15 -20.62 -17.38 16.40
N ARG A 16 -21.02 -16.87 17.57
CA ARG A 16 -22.42 -16.85 18.00
C ARG A 16 -23.25 -15.82 17.25
N LEU A 17 -22.64 -14.69 16.85
CA LEU A 17 -23.24 -13.72 15.96
C LEU A 17 -23.35 -14.26 14.53
N THR A 18 -22.31 -14.87 13.95
CA THR A 18 -22.40 -15.48 12.60
C THR A 18 -23.41 -16.62 12.53
N GLY A 19 -23.56 -17.42 13.59
CA GLY A 19 -24.55 -18.51 13.65
C GLY A 19 -26.01 -18.05 13.72
N LEU A 20 -26.29 -16.83 14.22
CA LEU A 20 -27.63 -16.24 14.32
C LEU A 20 -27.90 -15.16 13.24
N GLN A 21 -26.86 -14.56 12.66
CA GLN A 21 -26.94 -13.45 11.69
C GLN A 21 -27.35 -13.85 10.27
N HIS A 22 -27.31 -15.14 9.91
CA HIS A 22 -27.60 -15.59 8.54
C HIS A 22 -29.08 -15.55 8.11
N LYS A 23 -29.99 -14.93 8.89
CA LYS A 23 -31.43 -14.90 8.55
C LYS A 23 -32.10 -13.54 8.60
N ASP A 24 -31.46 -12.49 9.12
CA ASP A 24 -32.11 -11.18 9.24
C ASP A 24 -31.45 -10.16 8.29
N PRO A 25 -32.08 -9.82 7.16
CA PRO A 25 -31.50 -8.94 6.13
C PRO A 25 -31.15 -7.54 6.68
N ALA A 26 -31.86 -7.06 7.70
CA ALA A 26 -31.55 -5.79 8.36
C ALA A 26 -30.23 -5.81 9.14
N VAL A 27 -29.87 -6.97 9.72
CA VAL A 27 -28.61 -7.14 10.47
C VAL A 27 -27.43 -7.29 9.52
N ILE A 28 -27.65 -7.98 8.39
CA ILE A 28 -26.67 -8.07 7.29
C ILE A 28 -26.40 -6.67 6.73
N GLU A 29 -27.45 -5.86 6.48
CA GLU A 29 -27.30 -4.50 5.99
C GLU A 29 -26.53 -3.59 6.96
N GLN A 30 -26.81 -3.64 8.26
CA GLN A 30 -26.07 -2.89 9.27
C GLN A 30 -24.60 -3.31 9.35
N LEU A 31 -24.32 -4.62 9.34
CA LEU A 31 -22.96 -5.15 9.39
C LEU A 31 -22.15 -4.76 8.14
N LEU A 32 -22.78 -4.79 6.97
CA LEU A 32 -22.17 -4.36 5.71
C LEU A 32 -21.93 -2.85 5.69
N ASN A 33 -22.87 -2.04 6.18
CA ASN A 33 -22.66 -0.60 6.30
C ASN A 33 -21.51 -0.25 7.25
N HIS A 34 -21.42 -0.96 8.38
CA HIS A 34 -20.33 -0.78 9.33
C HIS A 34 -18.98 -1.16 8.72
N LYS A 35 -18.88 -2.36 8.12
CA LYS A 35 -17.65 -2.82 7.44
C LYS A 35 -17.23 -1.91 6.29
N THR A 36 -18.20 -1.36 5.56
CA THR A 36 -17.94 -0.50 4.41
C THR A 36 -17.36 0.85 4.86
N THR A 37 -17.97 1.45 5.87
CA THR A 37 -17.48 2.68 6.50
C THR A 37 -16.11 2.45 7.13
N ASP A 38 -15.93 1.31 7.80
CA ASP A 38 -14.68 0.94 8.43
C ASP A 38 -13.57 0.72 7.40
N LEU A 39 -13.83 0.03 6.29
CA LEU A 39 -12.88 -0.14 5.18
C LEU A 39 -12.38 1.20 4.62
N VAL A 40 -13.28 2.15 4.39
CA VAL A 40 -12.90 3.49 3.92
C VAL A 40 -12.05 4.20 4.96
N SER A 41 -12.41 4.12 6.24
CA SER A 41 -11.65 4.73 7.33
C SER A 41 -10.24 4.11 7.47
N VAL A 42 -10.15 2.79 7.38
CA VAL A 42 -8.91 2.01 7.42
C VAL A 42 -8.03 2.35 6.22
N MET A 43 -8.62 2.52 5.03
CA MET A 43 -7.90 2.97 3.83
C MET A 43 -7.33 4.38 4.02
N LYS A 44 -8.13 5.34 4.53
CA LYS A 44 -7.66 6.70 4.82
C LYS A 44 -6.48 6.68 5.78
N ARG A 45 -6.64 6.02 6.94
CA ARG A 45 -5.61 5.93 7.98
C ARG A 45 -4.35 5.21 7.50
N LYS A 46 -4.49 4.21 6.62
CA LYS A 46 -3.35 3.52 5.99
C LYS A 46 -2.52 4.50 5.16
N TYR A 47 -3.13 5.23 4.23
CA TYR A 47 -2.39 6.13 3.36
C TYR A 47 -1.79 7.30 4.13
N GLU A 48 -2.53 7.85 5.09
CA GLU A 48 -2.02 8.86 6.02
C GLU A 48 -0.76 8.34 6.74
N LYS A 49 -0.84 7.16 7.38
CA LYS A 49 0.31 6.56 8.08
C LYS A 49 1.52 6.35 7.15
N ILE A 50 1.30 5.89 5.92
CA ILE A 50 2.38 5.71 4.92
C ILE A 50 3.03 7.06 4.60
N ILE A 51 2.24 8.09 4.31
CA ILE A 51 2.73 9.43 3.99
C ILE A 51 3.50 10.01 5.19
N THR A 52 2.96 9.91 6.40
CA THR A 52 3.62 10.37 7.63
C THR A 52 4.95 9.64 7.84
N MET A 53 5.00 8.32 7.71
CA MET A 53 6.25 7.57 7.83
C MET A 53 7.28 8.00 6.79
N MET A 54 6.87 8.21 5.53
CA MET A 54 7.77 8.67 4.47
C MET A 54 8.29 10.09 4.73
N LEU A 55 7.46 11.00 5.24
CA LEU A 55 7.89 12.34 5.61
C LEU A 55 8.87 12.33 6.79
N VAL A 56 8.58 11.52 7.82
CA VAL A 56 9.47 11.36 8.97
C VAL A 56 10.81 10.74 8.55
N SER A 57 10.80 9.71 7.69
CA SER A 57 12.05 9.11 7.22
C SER A 57 12.84 10.05 6.30
N MET A 58 12.16 10.86 5.49
CA MET A 58 12.80 11.92 4.70
C MET A 58 13.45 12.98 5.59
N LEU A 59 12.74 13.44 6.62
CA LEU A 59 13.27 14.41 7.59
C LEU A 59 14.50 13.83 8.32
N LEU A 60 14.40 12.59 8.80
CA LEU A 60 15.49 11.91 9.48
C LEU A 60 16.71 11.76 8.56
N MET A 61 16.48 11.42 7.28
CA MET A 61 17.55 11.36 6.29
C MET A 61 18.21 12.73 6.09
N ILE A 62 17.46 13.82 5.99
CA ILE A 62 18.02 15.19 5.85
C ILE A 62 18.89 15.55 7.06
N LEU A 63 18.44 15.23 8.27
CA LEU A 63 19.15 15.53 9.51
C LEU A 63 20.41 14.69 9.70
N VAL A 64 20.35 13.41 9.36
CA VAL A 64 21.46 12.46 9.57
C VAL A 64 22.49 12.56 8.45
N PHE A 65 22.06 12.81 7.21
CA PHE A 65 22.96 12.81 6.05
C PHE A 65 24.03 13.90 6.13
N SER A 66 23.69 15.09 6.64
CA SER A 66 24.66 16.17 6.84
C SER A 66 25.78 15.81 7.84
N VAL A 67 25.46 14.99 8.85
CA VAL A 67 26.41 14.51 9.87
C VAL A 67 27.29 13.38 9.33
N ILE A 68 26.74 12.48 8.51
CA ILE A 68 27.47 11.31 8.01
C ILE A 68 28.30 11.64 6.76
N SER A 69 27.86 12.56 5.90
CA SER A 69 28.45 12.78 4.57
C SER A 69 29.56 13.85 4.51
N ASP A 70 30.13 14.26 5.65
CA ASP A 70 31.12 15.35 5.73
C ASP A 70 30.66 16.61 4.96
N GLY A 71 29.37 16.96 5.12
CA GLY A 71 28.79 18.16 4.50
C GLY A 71 28.77 18.16 2.96
N PHE A 72 28.61 16.99 2.32
CA PHE A 72 28.58 16.81 0.86
C PHE A 72 29.91 17.05 0.13
N THR A 73 31.04 17.05 0.84
CA THR A 73 32.37 17.27 0.24
C THR A 73 32.82 16.11 -0.67
N TYR A 74 32.29 14.89 -0.49
CA TYR A 74 32.59 13.77 -1.37
C TYR A 74 32.01 13.99 -2.78
N PRO A 75 32.80 13.80 -3.86
CA PRO A 75 32.36 14.07 -5.23
C PRO A 75 31.13 13.23 -5.60
N GLY A 76 30.06 13.90 -6.00
CA GLY A 76 28.78 13.28 -6.38
C GLY A 76 27.80 13.01 -5.23
N SER A 77 28.16 13.30 -3.97
CA SER A 77 27.28 13.07 -2.81
C SER A 77 26.03 13.98 -2.81
N ALA A 78 26.17 15.28 -3.10
CA ALA A 78 25.04 16.20 -3.22
C ALA A 78 24.07 15.80 -4.34
N TYR A 79 24.63 15.35 -5.47
CA TYR A 79 23.85 14.91 -6.62
C TYR A 79 23.13 13.59 -6.35
N GLY A 80 23.79 12.64 -5.67
CA GLY A 80 23.17 11.39 -5.23
C GLY A 80 22.05 11.62 -4.21
N PHE A 81 22.25 12.53 -3.26
CA PHE A 81 21.24 12.93 -2.29
C PHE A 81 20.03 13.59 -2.94
N ALA A 82 20.25 14.56 -3.84
CA ALA A 82 19.17 15.22 -4.57
C ALA A 82 18.31 14.23 -5.37
N LYS A 83 18.94 13.24 -6.02
CA LYS A 83 18.21 12.16 -6.71
C LYS A 83 17.40 11.30 -5.73
N CYS A 84 17.98 10.93 -4.59
CA CYS A 84 17.28 10.15 -3.58
C CYS A 84 16.05 10.91 -3.05
N MET A 85 16.22 12.21 -2.76
CA MET A 85 15.14 13.10 -2.35
C MET A 85 14.06 13.23 -3.43
N PHE A 86 14.45 13.33 -4.70
CA PHE A 86 13.50 13.37 -5.82
C PHE A 86 12.62 12.11 -5.87
N PHE A 87 13.21 10.92 -5.75
CA PHE A 87 12.45 9.66 -5.70
C PHE A 87 11.54 9.57 -4.46
N TYR A 88 11.99 10.10 -3.33
CA TYR A 88 11.17 10.21 -2.12
C TYR A 88 9.95 11.09 -2.33
N VAL A 89 10.12 12.27 -2.92
CA VAL A 89 9.03 13.18 -3.24
C VAL A 89 8.07 12.55 -4.25
N LEU A 90 8.58 11.83 -5.25
CA LEU A 90 7.74 11.11 -6.23
C LEU A 90 6.88 10.03 -5.55
N LEU A 91 7.44 9.26 -4.62
CA LEU A 91 6.70 8.30 -3.79
C LEU A 91 5.63 8.99 -2.95
N ILE A 92 5.99 10.05 -2.24
CA ILE A 92 5.05 10.81 -1.41
C ILE A 92 3.91 11.37 -2.26
N ALA A 93 4.21 11.97 -3.42
CA ALA A 93 3.22 12.51 -4.33
C ALA A 93 2.26 11.43 -4.85
N PHE A 94 2.77 10.23 -5.18
CA PHE A 94 1.94 9.10 -5.57
C PHE A 94 0.97 8.68 -4.45
N TYR A 95 1.47 8.48 -3.23
CA TYR A 95 0.62 8.11 -2.09
C TYR A 95 -0.34 9.22 -1.68
N TRP A 96 0.06 10.48 -1.82
CA TRP A 96 -0.79 11.65 -1.60
C TRP A 96 -1.95 11.70 -2.60
N LEU A 97 -1.67 11.47 -3.88
CA LEU A 97 -2.71 11.40 -4.92
C LEU A 97 -3.73 10.30 -4.58
N LYS A 98 -3.26 9.13 -4.14
CA LYS A 98 -4.13 8.04 -3.69
C LYS A 98 -4.96 8.42 -2.46
N PHE A 99 -4.35 9.07 -1.47
CA PHE A 99 -5.07 9.55 -0.29
C PHE A 99 -6.19 10.51 -0.69
N ARG A 100 -5.89 11.47 -1.58
CA ARG A 100 -6.89 12.40 -2.12
C ARG A 100 -8.03 11.69 -2.85
N THR A 101 -7.73 10.68 -3.66
CA THR A 101 -8.77 9.86 -4.33
C THR A 101 -9.69 9.17 -3.33
N VAL A 102 -9.14 8.65 -2.21
CA VAL A 102 -9.96 8.00 -1.17
C VAL A 102 -10.73 9.03 -0.34
N LEU A 103 -10.20 10.22 -0.15
CA LEU A 103 -10.85 11.28 0.62
C LEU A 103 -12.10 11.82 -0.10
N HIS A 104 -12.03 11.95 -1.42
CA HIS A 104 -13.15 12.40 -2.27
C HIS A 104 -14.01 11.25 -2.81
N LEU A 105 -13.91 10.05 -2.24
CA LEU A 105 -14.74 8.92 -2.66
C LEU A 105 -16.19 9.18 -2.23
N THR A 106 -17.03 9.66 -3.15
CA THR A 106 -18.47 9.80 -2.93
C THR A 106 -19.13 8.46 -3.19
N LEU A 107 -19.45 7.75 -2.12
CA LEU A 107 -20.11 6.45 -2.17
C LEU A 107 -21.63 6.65 -2.28
N SER A 108 -22.28 5.78 -3.05
CA SER A 108 -23.75 5.72 -3.12
C SER A 108 -24.36 5.44 -1.74
N ASP A 109 -25.59 5.93 -1.50
CA ASP A 109 -26.37 5.59 -0.32
C ASP A 109 -26.92 4.15 -0.37
N PHE A 110 -27.04 3.58 -1.57
CA PHE A 110 -27.46 2.20 -1.77
C PHE A 110 -26.29 1.25 -1.54
N LEU A 111 -26.49 0.27 -0.66
CA LEU A 111 -25.45 -0.65 -0.18
C LEU A 111 -24.82 -1.48 -1.30
N GLU A 112 -25.63 -2.07 -2.17
CA GLU A 112 -25.14 -2.86 -3.31
C GLU A 112 -24.27 -2.01 -4.26
N THR A 113 -24.75 -0.82 -4.61
CA THR A 113 -24.04 0.13 -5.46
C THR A 113 -22.73 0.58 -4.82
N ARG A 114 -22.75 0.85 -3.51
CA ARG A 114 -21.57 1.23 -2.71
C ARG A 114 -20.51 0.12 -2.68
N MET A 115 -20.91 -1.13 -2.46
CA MET A 115 -19.98 -2.28 -2.45
C MET A 115 -19.39 -2.52 -3.84
N THR A 116 -20.20 -2.40 -4.89
CA THR A 116 -19.74 -2.52 -6.28
C THR A 116 -18.74 -1.43 -6.64
N GLN A 117 -19.01 -0.18 -6.24
CA GLN A 117 -18.09 0.95 -6.41
C GLN A 117 -16.76 0.70 -5.68
N LEU A 118 -16.80 0.20 -4.45
CA LEU A 118 -15.60 -0.13 -3.68
C LEU A 118 -14.79 -1.26 -4.28
N LEU A 119 -15.44 -2.32 -4.78
CA LEU A 119 -14.77 -3.39 -5.51
C LEU A 119 -14.02 -2.84 -6.71
N HIS A 120 -14.68 -2.00 -7.52
CA HIS A 120 -14.06 -1.39 -8.69
C HIS A 120 -12.86 -0.50 -8.30
N VAL A 121 -12.99 0.28 -7.23
CA VAL A 121 -11.91 1.12 -6.71
C VAL A 121 -10.75 0.28 -6.20
N LEU A 122 -11.00 -0.81 -5.46
CA LEU A 122 -9.96 -1.72 -4.96
C LEU A 122 -9.23 -2.43 -6.09
N GLU A 123 -9.95 -2.95 -7.10
CA GLU A 123 -9.35 -3.59 -8.26
C GLU A 123 -8.48 -2.62 -9.07
N LYS A 124 -8.96 -1.40 -9.30
CA LYS A 124 -8.19 -0.34 -9.97
C LYS A 124 -6.97 0.06 -9.14
N SER A 125 -7.15 0.21 -7.82
CA SER A 125 -6.09 0.55 -6.86
C SER A 125 -4.98 -0.50 -6.84
N ARG A 126 -5.33 -1.79 -6.90
CA ARG A 126 -4.39 -2.91 -7.02
C ARG A 126 -3.55 -2.79 -8.28
N ARG A 127 -4.19 -2.60 -9.44
CA ARG A 127 -3.47 -2.49 -10.73
C ARG A 127 -2.51 -1.29 -10.72
N ILE A 128 -2.96 -0.15 -10.23
CA ILE A 128 -2.14 1.07 -10.16
C ILE A 128 -0.93 0.88 -9.24
N GLU A 129 -1.08 0.25 -8.06
CA GLU A 129 0.06 -0.02 -7.17
C GLU A 129 1.09 -0.97 -7.80
N ILE A 130 0.63 -2.03 -8.48
CA ILE A 130 1.53 -2.98 -9.16
C ILE A 130 2.28 -2.28 -10.30
N ILE A 131 1.56 -1.54 -11.16
CA ILE A 131 2.18 -0.78 -12.27
C ILE A 131 3.18 0.22 -11.71
N PHE A 132 2.82 0.95 -10.65
CA PHE A 132 3.71 1.89 -10.01
C PHE A 132 4.98 1.21 -9.48
N CYS A 133 4.88 0.06 -8.81
CA CYS A 133 6.07 -0.68 -8.35
C CYS A 133 7.00 -1.07 -9.51
N VAL A 134 6.44 -1.54 -10.63
CA VAL A 134 7.23 -1.91 -11.82
C VAL A 134 7.90 -0.69 -12.45
N VAL A 135 7.13 0.39 -12.68
CA VAL A 135 7.65 1.64 -13.27
C VAL A 135 8.70 2.27 -12.37
N PHE A 136 8.45 2.29 -11.05
CA PHE A 136 9.38 2.84 -10.06
C PHE A 136 10.69 2.05 -10.00
N TYR A 137 10.61 0.72 -10.06
CA TYR A 137 11.79 -0.15 -10.14
C TYR A 137 12.62 0.13 -11.40
N ILE A 138 11.98 0.21 -12.57
CA ILE A 138 12.66 0.52 -13.84
C ILE A 138 13.26 1.93 -13.77
N ALA A 139 12.53 2.92 -13.25
CA ALA A 139 13.01 4.29 -13.13
C ALA A 139 14.23 4.39 -12.21
N LEU A 140 14.22 3.71 -11.06
CA LEU A 140 15.38 3.65 -10.16
C LEU A 140 16.60 3.05 -10.85
N PHE A 141 16.42 1.97 -11.61
CA PHE A 141 17.51 1.33 -12.34
C PHE A 141 18.08 2.24 -13.43
N THR A 142 17.22 2.85 -14.24
CA THR A 142 17.61 3.76 -15.32
C THR A 142 18.34 4.98 -14.75
N VAL A 143 17.80 5.61 -13.69
CA VAL A 143 18.43 6.79 -13.10
C VAL A 143 19.75 6.44 -12.40
N GLY A 144 19.80 5.30 -11.72
CA GLY A 144 21.00 4.80 -11.05
C GLY A 144 22.15 4.45 -12.00
N ARG A 145 21.87 4.14 -13.28
CA ARG A 145 22.91 3.78 -14.26
C ARG A 145 23.26 4.90 -15.23
N PHE A 146 22.26 5.53 -15.84
CA PHE A 146 22.49 6.55 -16.86
C PHE A 146 23.05 7.85 -16.28
N PHE A 147 22.61 8.27 -15.08
CA PHE A 147 23.11 9.50 -14.47
C PHE A 147 24.39 9.33 -13.63
N TYR A 148 24.95 8.13 -13.53
CA TYR A 148 26.28 7.91 -12.93
C TYR A 148 27.35 7.63 -14.01
N GLY A 149 27.04 7.92 -15.28
CA GLY A 149 28.01 7.93 -16.38
C GLY A 149 28.47 6.55 -16.87
N LYS A 150 27.99 5.46 -16.25
CA LYS A 150 28.38 4.08 -16.64
C LYS A 150 27.49 3.47 -17.73
N GLY A 151 26.37 4.09 -18.09
CA GLY A 151 25.49 3.59 -19.14
C GLY A 151 25.13 2.11 -18.95
N LEU A 152 25.41 1.27 -19.95
CA LEU A 152 25.26 -0.19 -19.88
C LEU A 152 26.58 -0.91 -19.50
N GLU A 153 27.69 -0.19 -19.34
CA GLU A 153 28.98 -0.79 -19.01
C GLU A 153 28.99 -1.33 -17.57
N GLY A 154 29.59 -2.51 -17.41
CA GLY A 154 29.66 -3.20 -16.12
C GLY A 154 28.32 -3.76 -15.61
N LEU A 155 27.33 -3.94 -16.49
CA LEU A 155 26.06 -4.63 -16.20
C LEU A 155 26.25 -6.06 -15.73
N PHE A 156 27.18 -6.77 -16.37
CA PHE A 156 27.41 -8.19 -16.20
C PHE A 156 28.52 -8.51 -15.20
N THR A 157 28.97 -7.53 -14.40
CA THR A 157 29.89 -7.85 -13.30
C THR A 157 29.12 -8.65 -12.24
N PRO A 158 29.74 -9.66 -11.61
CA PRO A 158 29.06 -10.52 -10.65
C PRO A 158 28.47 -9.74 -9.47
N GLN A 159 29.11 -8.63 -9.07
CA GLN A 159 28.64 -7.72 -8.03
C GLN A 159 27.35 -6.99 -8.44
N MET A 160 27.30 -6.43 -9.66
CA MET A 160 26.11 -5.72 -10.14
C MET A 160 24.96 -6.68 -10.43
N LEU A 161 25.27 -7.89 -10.90
CA LEU A 161 24.28 -8.93 -11.14
C LEU A 161 23.66 -9.41 -9.81
N GLY A 162 24.46 -9.53 -8.75
CA GLY A 162 23.96 -9.79 -7.39
C GLY A 162 23.03 -8.69 -6.86
N LEU A 163 23.43 -7.42 -6.99
CA LEU A 163 22.60 -6.27 -6.57
C LEU A 163 21.31 -6.16 -7.41
N PHE A 164 21.39 -6.47 -8.70
CA PHE A 164 20.21 -6.51 -9.57
C PHE A 164 19.25 -7.62 -9.15
N LEU A 165 19.73 -8.85 -8.93
CA LEU A 165 18.87 -9.95 -8.47
C LEU A 165 18.25 -9.67 -7.11
N LEU A 166 19.01 -9.07 -6.19
CA LEU A 166 18.49 -8.69 -4.87
C LEU A 166 17.39 -7.63 -4.97
N SER A 167 17.60 -6.59 -5.78
CA SER A 167 16.60 -5.53 -5.97
C SER A 167 15.37 -6.03 -6.73
N LEU A 168 15.54 -6.94 -7.69
CA LEU A 168 14.45 -7.62 -8.37
C LEU A 168 13.64 -8.50 -7.42
N ALA A 169 14.30 -9.30 -6.57
CA ALA A 169 13.64 -10.13 -5.57
C ALA A 169 12.83 -9.27 -4.59
N PHE A 170 13.38 -8.12 -4.16
CA PHE A 170 12.67 -7.16 -3.32
C PHE A 170 11.43 -6.57 -4.02
N ALA A 171 11.55 -6.16 -5.29
CA ALA A 171 10.43 -5.65 -6.07
C ALA A 171 9.31 -6.70 -6.24
N LEU A 172 9.67 -7.96 -6.54
CA LEU A 172 8.72 -9.07 -6.65
C LEU A 172 8.03 -9.37 -5.32
N ALA A 173 8.77 -9.37 -4.21
CA ALA A 173 8.20 -9.54 -2.87
C ALA A 173 7.19 -8.43 -2.55
N MET A 174 7.51 -7.17 -2.86
CA MET A 174 6.60 -6.04 -2.70
C MET A 174 5.33 -6.18 -3.56
N ILE A 175 5.46 -6.55 -4.83
CA ILE A 175 4.32 -6.81 -5.72
C ILE A 175 3.45 -7.93 -5.16
N TRP A 176 4.05 -9.01 -4.68
CA TRP A 176 3.31 -10.14 -4.09
C TRP A 176 2.54 -9.72 -2.83
N LEU A 177 3.16 -8.95 -1.92
CA LEU A 177 2.49 -8.43 -0.72
C LEU A 177 1.30 -7.53 -1.07
N ILE A 178 1.48 -6.63 -2.05
CA ILE A 178 0.41 -5.76 -2.55
C ILE A 178 -0.72 -6.60 -3.14
N ALA A 179 -0.40 -7.53 -4.04
CA ALA A 179 -1.37 -8.38 -4.70
C ALA A 179 -2.15 -9.24 -3.69
N ARG A 180 -1.46 -9.90 -2.76
CA ARG A 180 -2.07 -10.75 -1.74
C ARG A 180 -3.03 -9.96 -0.85
N ARG A 181 -2.64 -8.75 -0.44
CA ARG A 181 -3.47 -7.89 0.40
C ARG A 181 -4.76 -7.45 -0.31
N HIS A 182 -4.63 -6.92 -1.53
CA HIS A 182 -5.81 -6.48 -2.29
C HIS A 182 -6.72 -7.64 -2.65
N THR A 183 -6.18 -8.78 -3.06
CA THR A 183 -6.99 -9.97 -3.39
C THR A 183 -7.78 -10.45 -2.19
N ARG A 184 -7.19 -10.45 -0.98
CA ARG A 184 -7.94 -10.79 0.24
C ARG A 184 -9.12 -9.84 0.47
N GLN A 185 -8.89 -8.52 0.39
CA GLN A 185 -9.94 -7.51 0.58
C GLN A 185 -11.03 -7.59 -0.49
N ILE A 186 -10.65 -7.85 -1.74
CA ILE A 186 -11.59 -8.03 -2.86
C ILE A 186 -12.44 -9.29 -2.64
N ASN A 187 -11.83 -10.41 -2.24
CA ASN A 187 -12.56 -11.66 -2.01
C ASN A 187 -13.53 -11.53 -0.84
N GLU A 188 -13.11 -10.91 0.27
CA GLU A 188 -13.99 -10.60 1.40
C GLU A 188 -15.19 -9.74 0.95
N LEU A 189 -14.97 -8.68 0.16
CA LEU A 189 -16.08 -7.85 -0.35
C LEU A 189 -17.01 -8.58 -1.32
N LYS A 190 -16.46 -9.47 -2.18
CA LYS A 190 -17.26 -10.27 -3.12
C LYS A 190 -18.16 -11.25 -2.38
N GLN A 191 -17.61 -11.97 -1.40
CA GLN A 191 -18.36 -12.91 -0.59
C GLN A 191 -19.53 -12.21 0.12
N TYR A 192 -19.29 -11.03 0.70
CA TYR A 192 -20.33 -10.24 1.33
C TYR A 192 -21.42 -9.74 0.37
N LEU A 193 -21.05 -9.42 -0.86
CA LEU A 193 -22.01 -9.00 -1.89
C LEU A 193 -22.86 -10.18 -2.37
N GLU A 194 -22.27 -11.37 -2.44
CA GLU A 194 -22.99 -12.62 -2.75
C GLU A 194 -23.96 -13.00 -1.61
N GLU A 195 -23.52 -12.91 -0.36
CA GLU A 195 -24.37 -13.15 0.82
C GLU A 195 -25.58 -12.18 0.86
N TYR A 196 -25.36 -10.90 0.52
CA TYR A 196 -26.45 -9.92 0.44
C TYR A 196 -27.44 -10.20 -0.70
N LYS A 197 -26.97 -10.72 -1.84
CA LYS A 197 -27.84 -11.08 -2.99
C LYS A 197 -28.63 -12.36 -2.78
N ALA A 198 -28.15 -13.24 -1.91
CA ALA A 198 -28.77 -14.53 -1.62
C ALA A 198 -29.79 -14.46 -0.46
N ALA A 199 -29.73 -13.40 0.35
CA ALA A 199 -30.70 -13.09 1.41
C ALA A 199 -31.93 -12.35 0.85
#